data_AF-A0A7I7XBW6-F1
#
_entry.id   AF-A0A7I7XBW6-F1
#
_cell.length_a   1.000
_cell.length_b   1.000
_cell.length_c   1.000
_cell.angle_alpha   90.00
_cell.angle_beta   90.00
_cell.angle_gamma   90.00
#
_symmetry.space_group_name_H-M   'P 1'
#
loop_
_entity.id
_entity.type
_entity.pdbx_description
1 polymer ?
#
loop_
_entity_poly.entity_id
_entity_poly.type
_entity_poly.pdbx_seq_one_letter_code
_entity_poly.pdbx_strand_id
1 'polypeptide(L)'
;MRRMTRSVAVTFLAVLGTVILAIGSAFTAALAYGAVALIVPGTGTPNANIVAGYLTQARDRYLTTTACGADGSGCPDANLQGINYPASFFPLAFIPNWCVPGRCNTWDDSVGQGTTNLDAAINAALNDPNNPTQQVVVFGYSQGGAVVADALNSYINGLTDAQKARIQVVTIGGIENPDGGLWQRLAFLKYIPFLNISFNPPMNPDTGVKYTSYGFEYDPVVNAPRYFGNAFALINALAAFENVHGYYLAPNGNGPTETLPYGYTDQTLAIADSCTASPANCRTDQYGNTYVTIPALTLPIYNLLLSAAPAGLKPLLQPVVNLLSPVTRLLIDLGYDTTGDPSVPTPLSLLPFNPATFNPVKFAGQFLQAIAQGIYDAQHGISSLPVPSTSTPTVTSTLVSNAVKTDAKLAVAPVQTGEPATVTDITTKKAVASDSTDATTTPVSKTDAPTKDAAPTTATAADTAQTADVTKDDADTADQTADAAADTTKADTTKTDTTKTGTTKADTTKSDTTKVDTTTAGTTKTDTTKTGTAKTDTTTTPKKTTHDKADAGTSNSAKDTGDAGSDKKNAA
;
A
#
# COMPACT_ATOMS: atom_id res chain seq x y z
N MET A 1 13.10 39.89 -57.15
CA MET A 1 12.01 39.02 -56.63
C MET A 1 12.53 37.65 -56.19
N ARG A 2 12.40 36.54 -56.95
CA ARG A 2 12.59 35.14 -56.44
C ARG A 2 13.77 34.86 -55.47
N ARG A 3 14.98 35.42 -55.67
CA ARG A 3 16.10 35.28 -54.71
C ARG A 3 15.81 35.95 -53.36
N MET A 4 15.28 37.17 -53.38
CA MET A 4 14.93 37.97 -52.20
C MET A 4 13.82 37.29 -51.36
N THR A 5 12.82 36.71 -52.02
CA THR A 5 11.76 35.92 -51.36
C THR A 5 12.33 34.71 -50.62
N ARG A 6 13.33 34.02 -51.21
CA ARG A 6 14.02 32.91 -50.53
C ARG A 6 14.83 33.37 -49.32
N SER A 7 15.57 34.48 -49.44
CA SER A 7 16.32 35.05 -48.31
C SER A 7 15.39 35.42 -47.14
N VAL A 8 14.29 36.12 -47.41
CA VAL A 8 13.30 36.48 -46.36
C VAL A 8 12.68 35.24 -45.71
N ALA A 9 12.31 34.21 -46.50
CA ALA A 9 11.78 32.96 -45.95
C ALA A 9 12.79 32.23 -45.05
N VAL A 10 14.07 32.20 -45.43
CA VAL A 10 15.14 31.59 -44.60
C VAL A 10 15.37 32.38 -43.32
N THR A 11 15.40 33.72 -43.37
CA THR A 11 15.49 34.55 -42.16
C THR A 11 14.29 34.34 -41.24
N PHE A 12 13.07 34.25 -41.79
CA PHE A 12 11.86 34.05 -40.99
C PHE A 12 11.85 32.66 -40.34
N LEU A 13 12.26 31.61 -41.05
CA LEU A 13 12.44 30.26 -40.48
C LEU A 13 13.53 30.20 -39.41
N ALA A 14 14.64 30.92 -39.59
CA ALA A 14 15.69 31.01 -38.58
C ALA A 14 15.20 31.70 -37.30
N VAL A 15 14.46 32.81 -37.42
CA VAL A 15 13.86 33.51 -36.27
C VAL A 15 12.77 32.67 -35.60
N LEU A 16 11.93 31.95 -36.36
CA LEU A 16 10.97 31.01 -35.76
C LEU A 16 11.70 29.89 -35.01
N GLY A 17 12.77 29.36 -35.58
CA GLY A 17 13.62 28.34 -34.97
C GLY A 17 14.27 28.80 -33.68
N THR A 18 14.85 30.02 -33.64
CA THR A 18 15.44 30.56 -32.40
C THR A 18 14.40 30.91 -31.36
N VAL A 19 13.19 31.36 -31.74
CA VAL A 19 12.09 31.57 -30.79
C VAL A 19 11.59 30.25 -30.20
N ILE A 20 11.44 29.20 -31.02
CA ILE A 20 11.05 27.86 -30.56
C ILE A 20 12.14 27.25 -29.65
N LEU A 21 13.43 27.39 -30.01
CA LEU A 21 14.53 26.98 -29.13
C LEU A 21 14.58 27.80 -27.83
N ALA A 22 14.36 29.11 -27.90
CA ALA A 22 14.37 29.98 -26.71
C ALA A 22 13.24 29.62 -25.75
N ILE A 23 12.02 29.39 -26.25
CA ILE A 23 10.87 28.92 -25.46
C ILE A 23 11.15 27.53 -24.89
N GLY A 24 11.66 26.59 -25.69
CA GLY A 24 12.05 25.26 -25.23
C GLY A 24 13.12 25.31 -24.13
N SER A 25 14.13 26.17 -24.29
CA SER A 25 15.17 26.39 -23.28
C SER A 25 14.67 27.13 -22.04
N ALA A 26 13.64 27.97 -22.15
CA ALA A 26 13.03 28.64 -21.00
C ALA A 26 12.20 27.65 -20.17
N PHE A 27 11.49 26.72 -20.81
CA PHE A 27 10.79 25.65 -20.11
C PHE A 27 11.74 24.64 -19.42
N THR A 28 12.89 24.31 -20.01
CA THR A 28 13.91 23.51 -19.31
C THR A 28 14.73 24.31 -18.29
N ALA A 29 14.93 25.62 -18.47
CA ALA A 29 15.55 26.48 -17.45
C ALA A 29 14.63 26.74 -16.25
N ALA A 30 13.30 26.71 -16.42
CA ALA A 30 12.37 26.71 -15.30
C ALA A 30 12.49 25.45 -14.42
N LEU A 31 12.87 24.32 -15.03
CA LEU A 31 13.20 23.07 -14.34
C LEU A 31 14.65 23.02 -13.80
N ALA A 32 15.47 24.04 -14.07
CA ALA A 32 16.87 24.10 -13.60
C ALA A 32 17.01 24.66 -12.17
N TYR A 33 15.90 25.01 -11.51
CA TYR A 33 15.87 25.27 -10.06
C TYR A 33 15.61 23.96 -9.33
N GLY A 34 16.65 23.42 -8.70
CA GLY A 34 16.61 22.13 -8.03
C GLY A 34 15.50 22.02 -6.98
N ALA A 35 14.76 20.92 -7.04
CA ALA A 35 13.78 20.54 -6.04
C ALA A 35 14.47 20.10 -4.74
N VAL A 36 13.72 20.07 -3.64
CA VAL A 36 14.11 19.40 -2.39
C VAL A 36 13.17 18.23 -2.13
N ALA A 37 13.72 17.09 -1.72
CA ALA A 37 12.94 15.90 -1.39
C ALA A 37 12.88 15.71 0.13
N LEU A 38 11.70 15.91 0.71
CA LEU A 38 11.42 15.76 2.14
C LEU A 38 10.88 14.35 2.39
N ILE A 39 11.74 13.47 2.90
CA ILE A 39 11.52 12.02 2.97
C ILE A 39 11.19 11.61 4.40
N VAL A 40 9.92 11.31 4.67
CA VAL A 40 9.45 10.83 5.98
C VAL A 40 9.55 9.31 6.06
N PRO A 41 10.34 8.76 6.99
CA PRO A 41 10.55 7.32 7.09
C PRO A 41 9.43 6.54 7.78
N GLY A 42 9.46 5.22 7.64
CA GLY A 42 8.56 4.29 8.33
C GLY A 42 8.98 3.95 9.76
N THR A 43 8.12 3.21 10.46
CA THR A 43 8.34 2.75 11.85
C THR A 43 9.68 2.03 12.00
N GLY A 44 10.37 2.28 13.11
CA GLY A 44 11.70 1.77 13.41
C GLY A 44 12.86 2.54 12.75
N THR A 45 12.58 3.55 11.92
CA THR A 45 13.62 4.37 11.26
C THR A 45 13.53 5.85 11.70
N PRO A 46 13.93 6.20 12.94
CA PRO A 46 13.80 7.57 13.48
C PRO A 46 14.74 8.61 12.84
N ASN A 47 15.72 8.17 12.04
CA ASN A 47 16.59 9.04 11.25
C ASN A 47 17.00 8.33 9.95
N ALA A 48 16.37 8.68 8.83
CA ALA A 48 16.68 8.12 7.52
C ALA A 48 18.02 8.62 6.93
N ASN A 49 18.52 9.78 7.37
CA ASN A 49 19.73 10.41 6.83
C ASN A 49 21.02 9.60 7.08
N ILE A 50 20.97 8.63 8.00
CA ILE A 50 22.08 7.73 8.33
C ILE A 50 21.87 6.28 7.84
N VAL A 51 20.76 5.99 7.15
CA VAL A 51 20.44 4.66 6.64
C VAL A 51 20.85 4.56 5.18
N ALA A 52 21.85 3.72 4.90
CA ALA A 52 22.57 3.70 3.62
C ALA A 52 21.62 3.38 2.44
N GLY A 53 21.48 4.34 1.52
CA GLY A 53 20.62 4.20 0.35
C GLY A 53 19.13 4.47 0.59
N TYR A 54 18.67 4.72 1.82
CA TYR A 54 17.24 4.95 2.10
C TYR A 54 16.68 6.13 1.29
N LEU A 55 17.38 7.27 1.32
CA LEU A 55 16.95 8.48 0.63
C LEU A 55 17.06 8.36 -0.90
N THR A 56 18.14 7.74 -1.40
CA THR A 56 18.38 7.60 -2.84
C THR A 56 17.44 6.57 -3.47
N GLN A 57 17.22 5.41 -2.86
CA GLN A 57 16.24 4.41 -3.35
C GLN A 57 14.82 4.97 -3.38
N ALA A 58 14.47 5.89 -2.47
CA ALA A 58 13.18 6.58 -2.51
C ALA A 58 13.09 7.48 -3.76
N ARG A 59 14.12 8.30 -4.02
CA ARG A 59 14.22 9.14 -5.23
C ARG A 59 14.21 8.32 -6.52
N ASP A 60 15.17 7.41 -6.64
CA ASP A 60 15.56 6.73 -7.88
C ASP A 60 14.49 5.75 -8.38
N ARG A 61 13.58 5.31 -7.49
CA ARG A 61 12.41 4.50 -7.84
C ARG A 61 11.15 5.35 -7.97
N TYR A 62 10.73 5.98 -6.87
CA TYR A 62 9.36 6.47 -6.70
C TYR A 62 9.17 7.98 -6.92
N LEU A 63 10.25 8.78 -6.97
CA LEU A 63 10.16 10.22 -7.26
C LEU A 63 10.43 10.55 -8.75
N THR A 64 10.61 9.53 -9.59
CA THR A 64 10.95 9.64 -11.02
C THR A 64 9.94 10.44 -11.86
N THR A 65 8.68 10.51 -11.43
CA THR A 65 7.60 11.28 -12.08
C THR A 65 7.41 12.69 -11.50
N THR A 66 8.19 13.07 -10.50
CA THR A 66 8.10 14.36 -9.79
C THR A 66 9.11 15.39 -10.30
N ALA A 67 9.17 16.55 -9.66
CA ALA A 67 10.23 17.55 -9.85
C ALA A 67 11.66 17.04 -9.57
N CYS A 68 11.83 15.87 -8.95
CA CYS A 68 13.14 15.20 -8.90
C CYS A 68 13.63 14.68 -10.26
N GLY A 69 12.72 14.45 -11.23
CA GLY A 69 13.05 13.96 -12.57
C GLY A 69 13.35 12.45 -12.64
N ALA A 70 13.22 11.89 -13.84
CA ALA A 70 13.34 10.46 -14.09
C ALA A 70 14.78 9.90 -13.95
N ASP A 71 15.78 10.78 -13.89
CA ASP A 71 17.19 10.47 -13.63
C ASP A 71 17.66 11.00 -12.25
N GLY A 72 16.73 11.48 -11.42
CA GLY A 72 17.02 12.08 -10.11
C GLY A 72 17.71 13.45 -10.15
N SER A 73 17.99 14.01 -11.34
CA SER A 73 18.80 15.24 -11.50
C SER A 73 18.19 16.49 -10.88
N GLY A 74 16.87 16.54 -10.70
CA GLY A 74 16.16 17.61 -10.00
C GLY A 74 16.31 17.53 -8.47
N CYS A 75 16.66 16.37 -7.91
CA CYS A 75 16.89 16.13 -6.48
C CYS A 75 18.28 15.47 -6.26
N PRO A 76 19.39 16.19 -6.49
CA PRO A 76 20.73 15.68 -6.19
C PRO A 76 20.86 15.32 -4.71
N ASP A 77 21.82 14.47 -4.35
CA ASP A 77 21.93 13.89 -2.99
C ASP A 77 21.93 14.95 -1.85
N ALA A 78 22.49 16.13 -2.10
CA ALA A 78 22.51 17.25 -1.13
C ALA A 78 21.13 17.90 -0.90
N ASN A 79 20.15 17.64 -1.76
CA ASN A 79 18.77 18.10 -1.68
C ASN A 79 17.81 17.00 -1.17
N LEU A 80 18.34 15.86 -0.71
CA LEU A 80 17.55 14.81 -0.06
C LEU A 80 17.60 14.99 1.45
N GLN A 81 16.44 15.21 2.09
CA GLN A 81 16.34 15.43 3.52
C GLN A 81 15.40 14.41 4.17
N GLY A 82 15.94 13.53 5.00
CA GLY A 82 15.15 12.65 5.86
C GLY A 82 14.54 13.43 7.02
N ILE A 83 13.22 13.36 7.19
CA ILE A 83 12.51 13.97 8.33
C ILE A 83 12.70 13.07 9.56
N ASN A 84 13.46 13.57 10.54
CA ASN A 84 13.70 12.85 11.80
C ASN A 84 12.49 13.00 12.74
N TYR A 85 12.00 11.90 13.30
CA TYR A 85 10.88 11.87 14.25
C TYR A 85 10.95 10.59 15.10
N PRO A 86 10.06 10.35 16.09
CA PRO A 86 10.14 9.15 16.92
C PRO A 86 10.05 7.83 16.15
N ALA A 87 9.33 7.80 15.01
CA ALA A 87 9.13 6.65 14.13
C ALA A 87 8.82 5.36 14.91
N SER A 88 7.89 5.42 15.84
CA SER A 88 7.65 4.38 16.84
C SER A 88 6.17 4.07 17.06
N PHE A 89 5.87 2.91 17.66
CA PHE A 89 4.48 2.45 17.82
C PHE A 89 4.30 1.61 19.09
N PHE A 90 4.05 2.26 20.23
CA PHE A 90 3.51 1.61 21.42
C PHE A 90 2.07 1.13 21.15
N PRO A 91 1.67 -0.11 21.54
CA PRO A 91 2.35 -1.04 22.44
C PRO A 91 3.23 -2.09 21.74
N LEU A 92 3.50 -1.96 20.44
CA LEU A 92 4.20 -2.95 19.61
C LEU A 92 5.73 -2.98 19.82
N ALA A 93 6.19 -2.54 21.00
CA ALA A 93 7.61 -2.51 21.41
C ALA A 93 8.29 -3.89 21.45
N PHE A 94 7.51 -4.98 21.35
CA PHE A 94 8.01 -6.35 21.24
C PHE A 94 8.50 -6.70 19.82
N ILE A 95 8.13 -5.91 18.81
CA ILE A 95 8.65 -6.05 17.45
C ILE A 95 10.06 -5.43 17.43
N PRO A 96 11.12 -6.15 16.99
CA PRO A 96 12.47 -5.62 16.95
C PRO A 96 12.58 -4.31 16.17
N ASN A 97 13.41 -3.39 16.67
CA ASN A 97 13.69 -2.06 16.10
C ASN A 97 12.51 -1.07 16.02
N TRP A 98 11.25 -1.50 16.17
CA TRP A 98 10.05 -0.64 16.08
C TRP A 98 9.93 0.42 17.18
N CYS A 99 10.64 0.24 18.30
CA CYS A 99 10.82 1.26 19.32
C CYS A 99 12.28 1.29 19.79
N VAL A 100 12.77 2.48 20.12
CA VAL A 100 14.10 2.64 20.72
C VAL A 100 14.03 2.14 22.18
N PRO A 101 15.01 1.37 22.68
CA PRO A 101 15.02 0.95 24.07
C PRO A 101 14.89 2.14 25.04
N GLY A 102 13.84 2.14 25.86
CA GLY A 102 13.51 3.24 26.77
C GLY A 102 12.71 4.41 26.17
N ARG A 103 12.42 4.42 24.86
CA ARG A 103 11.59 5.44 24.19
C ARG A 103 10.71 4.84 23.08
N CYS A 104 9.43 4.71 23.39
CA CYS A 104 8.40 4.17 22.51
C CYS A 104 7.16 5.07 22.63
N ASN A 105 6.95 5.96 21.66
CA ASN A 105 5.78 6.83 21.64
C ASN A 105 4.54 6.03 21.17
N THR A 106 3.35 6.52 21.49
CA THR A 106 2.11 5.99 20.88
C THR A 106 2.04 6.34 19.40
N TRP A 107 1.04 5.81 18.68
CA TRP A 107 0.87 6.11 17.26
C TRP A 107 0.67 7.62 17.03
N ASP A 108 -0.33 8.23 17.67
CA ASP A 108 -0.66 9.65 17.46
C ASP A 108 0.47 10.57 17.98
N ASP A 109 1.15 10.22 19.07
CA ASP A 109 2.33 10.96 19.56
C ASP A 109 3.49 10.91 18.56
N SER A 110 3.72 9.75 17.93
CA SER A 110 4.80 9.55 16.96
C SER A 110 4.49 10.31 15.67
N VAL A 111 3.28 10.11 15.11
CA VAL A 111 2.84 10.75 13.88
C VAL A 111 2.78 12.27 14.06
N GLY A 112 2.16 12.80 15.12
CA GLY A 112 2.06 14.25 15.35
C GLY A 112 3.42 14.96 15.48
N GLN A 113 4.43 14.31 16.06
CA GLN A 113 5.82 14.81 16.06
C GLN A 113 6.46 14.76 14.66
N GLY A 114 6.15 13.71 13.87
CA GLY A 114 6.53 13.63 12.46
C GLY A 114 5.92 14.75 11.63
N THR A 115 4.62 15.01 11.79
CA THR A 115 3.86 16.06 11.10
C THR A 115 4.43 17.44 11.44
N THR A 116 4.65 17.72 12.73
CA THR A 116 5.28 18.98 13.19
C THR A 116 6.64 19.22 12.51
N ASN A 117 7.46 18.18 12.37
CA ASN A 117 8.79 18.28 11.76
C ASN A 117 8.74 18.34 10.23
N LEU A 118 7.77 17.69 9.59
CA LEU A 118 7.52 17.79 8.14
C LEU A 118 7.01 19.19 7.78
N ASP A 119 6.00 19.70 8.48
CA ASP A 119 5.42 21.03 8.25
C ASP A 119 6.46 22.13 8.38
N ALA A 120 7.34 22.04 9.39
CA ALA A 120 8.47 22.95 9.56
C ALA A 120 9.45 22.89 8.36
N ALA A 121 9.71 21.71 7.81
CA ALA A 121 10.59 21.53 6.65
C ALA A 121 9.95 22.01 5.33
N ILE A 122 8.65 21.74 5.10
CA ILE A 122 7.90 22.30 3.98
C ILE A 122 7.87 23.83 4.07
N ASN A 123 7.61 24.37 5.26
CA ASN A 123 7.61 25.82 5.50
C ASN A 123 8.99 26.45 5.23
N ALA A 124 10.08 25.78 5.60
CA ALA A 124 11.43 26.25 5.29
C ALA A 124 11.70 26.28 3.77
N ALA A 125 11.40 25.18 3.06
CA ALA A 125 11.62 25.06 1.61
C ALA A 125 10.75 26.00 0.77
N LEU A 126 9.49 26.23 1.17
CA LEU A 126 8.60 27.17 0.48
C LEU A 126 9.07 28.62 0.64
N ASN A 127 9.69 28.97 1.76
CA ASN A 127 10.05 30.34 2.12
C ASN A 127 11.56 30.63 2.06
N ASP A 128 12.39 29.76 1.47
CA ASP A 128 13.81 30.01 1.30
C ASP A 128 14.03 31.25 0.40
N PRO A 129 14.61 32.36 0.93
CA PRO A 129 14.83 33.58 0.14
C PRO A 129 15.86 33.39 -0.99
N ASN A 130 16.68 32.34 -0.94
CA ASN A 130 17.66 32.02 -1.98
C ASN A 130 17.03 31.23 -3.14
N ASN A 131 15.96 30.46 -2.88
CA ASN A 131 15.32 29.57 -3.84
C ASN A 131 13.78 29.76 -3.89
N PRO A 132 13.26 30.97 -4.17
CA PRO A 132 11.83 31.29 -4.09
C PRO A 132 10.92 30.53 -5.07
N THR A 133 11.48 29.79 -6.02
CA THR A 133 10.79 28.95 -7.02
C THR A 133 10.97 27.44 -6.80
N GLN A 134 11.73 27.02 -5.78
CA GLN A 134 12.05 25.61 -5.51
C GLN A 134 10.79 24.74 -5.42
N GLN A 135 10.82 23.60 -6.09
CA GLN A 135 9.79 22.57 -5.95
C GLN A 135 10.05 21.73 -4.69
N VAL A 136 8.99 21.33 -3.99
CA VAL A 136 9.05 20.56 -2.76
C VAL A 136 8.40 19.21 -3.01
N VAL A 137 9.20 18.15 -3.07
CA VAL A 137 8.72 16.78 -3.23
C VAL A 137 8.63 16.14 -1.86
N VAL A 138 7.43 15.83 -1.41
CA VAL A 138 7.16 15.22 -0.09
C VAL A 138 6.94 13.73 -0.28
N PHE A 139 7.66 12.90 0.49
CA PHE A 139 7.61 11.44 0.40
C PHE A 139 7.30 10.82 1.76
N GLY A 140 6.39 9.84 1.81
CA GLY A 140 6.03 9.13 3.05
C GLY A 140 6.01 7.61 2.89
N TYR A 141 6.71 6.88 3.78
CA TYR A 141 6.72 5.42 3.81
C TYR A 141 6.06 4.88 5.09
N SER A 142 5.07 3.99 4.97
CA SER A 142 4.43 3.33 6.13
C SER A 142 3.83 4.34 7.13
N GLN A 143 4.29 4.40 8.39
CA GLN A 143 3.93 5.46 9.35
C GLN A 143 4.27 6.87 8.83
N GLY A 144 5.34 7.03 8.05
CA GLY A 144 5.63 8.29 7.35
C GLY A 144 4.58 8.66 6.30
N GLY A 145 3.81 7.69 5.80
CA GLY A 145 2.62 7.95 4.98
C GLY A 145 1.46 8.57 5.79
N ALA A 146 1.31 8.23 7.08
CA ALA A 146 0.34 8.90 7.96
C ALA A 146 0.78 10.33 8.31
N VAL A 147 2.08 10.54 8.56
CA VAL A 147 2.65 11.90 8.73
C VAL A 147 2.38 12.79 7.50
N VAL A 148 2.56 12.25 6.30
CA VAL A 148 2.24 12.96 5.05
C VAL A 148 0.73 13.16 4.87
N ALA A 149 -0.10 12.22 5.29
CA ALA A 149 -1.56 12.38 5.30
C ALA A 149 -2.01 13.50 6.27
N ASP A 150 -1.47 13.56 7.48
CA ASP A 150 -1.75 14.62 8.45
C ASP A 150 -1.31 16.00 7.95
N ALA A 151 -0.13 16.11 7.34
CA ALA A 151 0.33 17.35 6.71
C ALA A 151 -0.57 17.75 5.54
N LEU A 152 -1.02 16.79 4.70
CA LEU A 152 -2.03 17.01 3.66
C LEU A 152 -3.37 17.48 4.22
N ASN A 153 -3.81 16.91 5.35
CA ASN A 153 -5.07 17.24 6.01
C ASN A 153 -5.05 18.62 6.69
N SER A 154 -3.89 19.06 7.18
CA SER A 154 -3.73 20.26 8.01
C SER A 154 -2.92 21.37 7.32
N TYR A 155 -1.60 21.41 7.48
CA TYR A 155 -0.74 22.50 7.03
C TYR A 155 -0.81 22.73 5.52
N ILE A 156 -0.65 21.69 4.71
CA ILE A 156 -0.67 21.80 3.24
C ILE A 156 -2.04 22.26 2.74
N ASN A 157 -3.13 21.81 3.37
CA ASN A 157 -4.48 22.25 3.02
C ASN A 157 -4.67 23.77 3.22
N GLY A 158 -4.06 24.33 4.27
CA GLY A 158 -4.08 25.76 4.58
C GLY A 158 -3.18 26.65 3.70
N LEU A 159 -2.34 26.08 2.83
CA LEU A 159 -1.46 26.84 1.95
C LEU A 159 -2.20 27.54 0.80
N THR A 160 -1.60 28.60 0.26
CA THR A 160 -2.09 29.27 -0.95
C THR A 160 -1.88 28.41 -2.20
N ASP A 161 -2.70 28.60 -3.23
CA ASP A 161 -2.58 27.86 -4.50
C ASP A 161 -1.18 27.98 -5.13
N ALA A 162 -0.53 29.14 -4.99
CA ALA A 162 0.84 29.37 -5.48
C ALA A 162 1.91 28.58 -4.71
N GLN A 163 1.67 28.25 -3.43
CA GLN A 163 2.52 27.34 -2.65
C GLN A 163 2.18 25.88 -2.97
N LYS A 164 0.89 25.52 -3.04
CA LYS A 164 0.41 24.18 -3.40
C LYS A 164 0.93 23.75 -4.78
N ALA A 165 0.97 24.65 -5.76
CA ALA A 165 1.53 24.43 -7.08
C ALA A 165 3.05 24.15 -7.12
N ARG A 166 3.77 24.35 -5.99
CA ARG A 166 5.19 23.96 -5.82
C ARG A 166 5.36 22.62 -5.11
N ILE A 167 4.29 22.00 -4.60
CA ILE A 167 4.33 20.74 -3.84
C ILE A 167 3.89 19.58 -4.70
N GLN A 168 4.59 18.45 -4.58
CA GLN A 168 4.19 17.16 -5.16
C GLN A 168 4.37 16.08 -4.08
N VAL A 169 3.41 15.17 -3.94
CA VAL A 169 3.42 14.17 -2.87
C VAL A 169 3.54 12.76 -3.45
N VAL A 170 4.34 11.92 -2.80
CA VAL A 170 4.43 10.48 -3.07
C VAL A 170 4.31 9.71 -1.76
N THR A 171 3.57 8.61 -1.74
CA THR A 171 3.59 7.66 -0.64
C THR A 171 3.88 6.25 -1.13
N ILE A 172 4.59 5.46 -0.31
CA ILE A 172 4.80 4.02 -0.50
C ILE A 172 4.31 3.27 0.74
N GLY A 173 3.54 2.20 0.57
CA GLY A 173 3.03 1.41 1.70
C GLY A 173 2.23 2.26 2.72
N GLY A 174 1.60 3.36 2.29
CA GLY A 174 0.99 4.36 3.17
C GLY A 174 -0.29 3.87 3.85
N ILE A 175 -0.34 3.94 5.19
CA ILE A 175 -1.43 3.36 5.99
C ILE A 175 -2.78 4.10 5.91
N GLU A 176 -2.76 5.38 5.53
CA GLU A 176 -3.94 6.24 5.37
C GLU A 176 -4.46 6.34 3.92
N ASN A 177 -3.99 5.45 3.04
CA ASN A 177 -4.48 5.32 1.68
C ASN A 177 -6.01 5.06 1.68
N PRO A 178 -6.87 5.90 1.06
CA PRO A 178 -8.32 5.84 1.27
C PRO A 178 -8.96 4.48 0.96
N ASP A 179 -8.89 4.00 -0.28
CA ASP A 179 -9.28 2.63 -0.62
C ASP A 179 -8.08 1.67 -0.52
N GLY A 180 -7.90 1.09 0.67
CA GLY A 180 -6.91 0.03 0.90
C GLY A 180 -6.17 0.13 2.22
N GLY A 181 -5.97 1.34 2.74
CA GLY A 181 -5.19 1.59 3.96
C GLY A 181 -5.75 0.86 5.17
N LEU A 182 -4.86 0.29 5.99
CA LEU A 182 -5.27 -0.50 7.17
C LEU A 182 -6.11 0.31 8.15
N TRP A 183 -5.76 1.59 8.34
CA TRP A 183 -6.54 2.49 9.17
C TRP A 183 -7.90 2.80 8.57
N GLN A 184 -8.01 2.91 7.24
CA GLN A 184 -9.27 3.13 6.56
C GLN A 184 -10.16 1.87 6.50
N ARG A 185 -9.59 0.66 6.53
CA ARG A 185 -10.34 -0.58 6.83
C ARG A 185 -10.92 -0.58 8.25
N LEU A 186 -10.20 0.02 9.21
CA LEU A 186 -10.53 0.03 10.64
C LEU A 186 -11.20 1.33 11.12
N ALA A 187 -11.47 2.28 10.21
CA ALA A 187 -11.98 3.63 10.50
C ALA A 187 -13.27 3.69 11.33
N PHE A 188 -14.05 2.61 11.37
CA PHE A 188 -15.23 2.48 12.23
C PHE A 188 -14.90 2.52 13.74
N LEU A 189 -13.66 2.18 14.13
CA LEU A 189 -13.15 2.30 15.51
C LEU A 189 -12.91 3.76 15.92
N LYS A 190 -12.64 4.64 14.95
CA LYS A 190 -12.28 6.06 15.07
C LYS A 190 -10.99 6.34 15.85
N TYR A 191 -10.94 5.99 17.13
CA TYR A 191 -9.85 6.29 18.06
C TYR A 191 -9.83 5.30 19.23
N ILE A 192 -8.64 4.87 19.67
CA ILE A 192 -8.44 3.99 20.83
C ILE A 192 -7.69 4.78 21.94
N PRO A 193 -8.39 5.33 22.96
CA PRO A 193 -7.80 6.28 23.90
C PRO A 193 -6.62 5.77 24.72
N PHE A 194 -6.63 4.50 25.12
CA PHE A 194 -5.60 3.91 25.99
C PHE A 194 -4.35 3.45 25.23
N LEU A 195 -4.39 3.45 23.88
CA LEU A 195 -3.21 3.25 23.04
C LEU A 195 -2.81 4.53 22.29
N ASN A 196 -3.66 5.57 22.32
CA ASN A 196 -3.53 6.83 21.57
C ASN A 196 -3.23 6.55 20.08
N ILE A 197 -4.23 5.90 19.43
CA ILE A 197 -4.25 5.52 18.01
C ILE A 197 -5.54 6.04 17.39
N SER A 198 -5.43 6.95 16.43
CA SER A 198 -6.48 7.42 15.53
C SER A 198 -6.49 6.63 14.22
N PHE A 199 -7.69 6.50 13.63
CA PHE A 199 -7.94 5.75 12.38
C PHE A 199 -8.59 6.64 11.29
N ASN A 200 -8.67 7.95 11.55
CA ASN A 200 -9.28 8.97 10.71
C ASN A 200 -8.60 10.32 11.03
N PRO A 201 -8.59 11.28 10.11
CA PRO A 201 -9.10 11.21 8.73
C PRO A 201 -8.21 10.37 7.78
N PRO A 202 -8.72 9.91 6.63
CA PRO A 202 -7.89 9.41 5.53
C PRO A 202 -6.93 10.47 5.02
N MET A 203 -5.99 10.08 4.14
CA MET A 203 -5.23 11.02 3.31
C MET A 203 -6.17 11.77 2.35
N ASN A 204 -6.48 13.04 2.65
CA ASN A 204 -7.44 13.83 1.87
C ASN A 204 -7.04 13.94 0.38
N PRO A 205 -7.91 13.50 -0.56
CA PRO A 205 -7.66 13.63 -2.00
C PRO A 205 -7.88 15.05 -2.53
N ASP A 206 -8.61 15.90 -1.82
CA ASP A 206 -9.02 17.25 -2.23
C ASP A 206 -8.30 18.33 -1.42
N THR A 207 -7.00 18.50 -1.69
CA THR A 207 -6.16 19.56 -1.07
C THR A 207 -5.71 20.63 -2.06
N GLY A 208 -5.83 20.37 -3.36
CA GLY A 208 -5.17 21.12 -4.43
C GLY A 208 -3.71 20.69 -4.70
N VAL A 209 -3.14 19.82 -3.88
CA VAL A 209 -1.84 19.17 -4.12
C VAL A 209 -2.08 17.74 -4.59
N LYS A 210 -1.48 17.36 -5.71
CA LYS A 210 -1.61 16.00 -6.26
C LYS A 210 -0.64 15.04 -5.58
N TYR A 211 -1.11 13.82 -5.34
CA TYR A 211 -0.28 12.72 -4.86
C TYR A 211 -0.28 11.47 -5.76
N THR A 212 0.80 10.70 -5.65
CA THR A 212 0.87 9.30 -6.12
C THR A 212 1.07 8.36 -4.94
N SER A 213 0.15 7.43 -4.73
CA SER A 213 0.22 6.39 -3.71
C SER A 213 0.60 5.06 -4.36
N TYR A 214 1.75 4.50 -3.97
CA TYR A 214 2.26 3.23 -4.46
C TYR A 214 2.10 2.14 -3.40
N GLY A 215 1.57 0.98 -3.80
CA GLY A 215 1.47 -0.19 -2.95
C GLY A 215 1.77 -1.47 -3.69
N PHE A 216 2.60 -2.34 -3.11
CA PHE A 216 2.66 -3.72 -3.59
C PHE A 216 1.33 -4.44 -3.30
N GLU A 217 0.89 -5.25 -4.26
CA GLU A 217 -0.31 -6.07 -4.11
C GLU A 217 -0.21 -6.93 -2.84
N TYR A 218 -1.31 -7.04 -2.09
CA TYR A 218 -1.44 -7.73 -0.80
C TYR A 218 -0.67 -7.13 0.40
N ASP A 219 0.09 -6.04 0.27
CA ASP A 219 0.66 -5.34 1.44
C ASP A 219 -0.48 -4.80 2.34
N PRO A 220 -0.69 -5.34 3.56
CA PRO A 220 -1.84 -5.01 4.38
C PRO A 220 -1.84 -3.56 4.88
N VAL A 221 -0.74 -2.81 4.77
CA VAL A 221 -0.70 -1.44 5.30
C VAL A 221 -1.39 -0.48 4.33
N VAL A 222 -1.13 -0.60 3.02
CA VAL A 222 -1.68 0.25 1.95
C VAL A 222 -2.82 -0.41 1.17
N ASN A 223 -2.85 -1.74 1.15
CA ASN A 223 -3.76 -2.61 0.39
C ASN A 223 -4.17 -3.81 1.28
N ALA A 224 -4.84 -3.51 2.38
CA ALA A 224 -5.50 -4.52 3.20
C ALA A 224 -6.70 -5.15 2.46
N PRO A 225 -6.99 -6.45 2.68
CA PRO A 225 -8.24 -7.07 2.27
C PRO A 225 -9.45 -6.23 2.70
N ARG A 226 -10.47 -6.13 1.84
CA ARG A 226 -11.76 -5.57 2.25
C ARG A 226 -12.58 -6.58 3.04
N TYR A 227 -12.42 -7.86 2.73
CA TYR A 227 -13.25 -8.96 3.23
C TYR A 227 -12.47 -9.79 4.26
N PHE A 228 -12.55 -9.36 5.52
CA PHE A 228 -11.92 -10.01 6.68
C PHE A 228 -12.54 -11.38 7.03
N GLY A 229 -13.68 -11.75 6.42
CA GLY A 229 -14.16 -13.13 6.44
C GLY A 229 -13.31 -14.09 5.58
N ASN A 230 -12.40 -13.58 4.73
CA ASN A 230 -11.55 -14.39 3.87
C ASN A 230 -10.23 -14.74 4.57
N ALA A 231 -10.17 -15.95 5.14
CA ALA A 231 -8.98 -16.45 5.81
C ALA A 231 -7.74 -16.55 4.89
N PHE A 232 -7.91 -16.87 3.60
CA PHE A 232 -6.79 -16.93 2.66
C PHE A 232 -6.20 -15.54 2.43
N ALA A 233 -7.06 -14.53 2.22
CA ALA A 233 -6.63 -13.15 2.04
C ALA A 233 -5.93 -12.59 3.28
N LEU A 234 -6.47 -12.83 4.48
CA LEU A 234 -5.85 -12.40 5.73
C LEU A 234 -4.49 -13.08 5.99
N ILE A 235 -4.38 -14.40 5.82
CA ILE A 235 -3.11 -15.11 6.04
C ILE A 235 -2.06 -14.67 5.01
N ASN A 236 -2.45 -14.46 3.75
CA ASN A 236 -1.54 -13.96 2.73
C ASN A 236 -1.10 -12.50 2.99
N ALA A 237 -2.01 -11.64 3.45
CA ALA A 237 -1.67 -10.27 3.81
C ALA A 237 -0.76 -10.21 5.05
N LEU A 238 -0.97 -11.07 6.05
CA LEU A 238 -0.03 -11.23 7.19
C LEU A 238 1.36 -11.70 6.72
N ALA A 239 1.44 -12.60 5.75
CA ALA A 239 2.71 -12.98 5.15
C ALA A 239 3.35 -11.84 4.32
N ALA A 240 2.55 -10.97 3.71
CA ALA A 240 3.03 -9.77 3.00
C ALA A 240 3.55 -8.71 3.97
N PHE A 241 2.98 -8.58 5.17
CA PHE A 241 3.56 -7.73 6.22
C PHE A 241 5.01 -8.12 6.52
N GLU A 242 5.27 -9.44 6.62
CA GLU A 242 6.60 -10.01 6.91
C GLU A 242 7.57 -9.95 5.72
N ASN A 243 7.11 -10.17 4.48
CA ASN A 243 8.00 -10.33 3.30
C ASN A 243 7.76 -9.37 2.11
N VAL A 244 6.92 -8.34 2.28
CA VAL A 244 6.67 -7.29 1.29
C VAL A 244 6.78 -5.90 1.92
N HIS A 245 6.06 -5.65 3.03
CA HIS A 245 5.86 -4.28 3.54
C HIS A 245 7.15 -3.52 3.87
N GLY A 246 8.16 -4.19 4.44
CA GLY A 246 9.45 -3.57 4.80
C GLY A 246 10.40 -3.30 3.63
N TYR A 247 10.13 -3.84 2.42
CA TYR A 247 11.16 -4.06 1.41
C TYR A 247 11.11 -3.12 0.19
N TYR A 248 10.22 -2.13 0.13
CA TYR A 248 10.11 -1.17 -1.00
C TYR A 248 11.43 -0.45 -1.32
N LEU A 249 12.24 -0.18 -0.30
CA LEU A 249 13.54 0.52 -0.42
C LEU A 249 14.74 -0.43 -0.38
N ALA A 250 14.53 -1.75 -0.35
CA ALA A 250 15.63 -2.71 -0.27
C ALA A 250 16.43 -2.78 -1.59
N PRO A 251 17.77 -2.89 -1.54
CA PRO A 251 18.63 -2.85 -0.35
C PRO A 251 18.82 -1.41 0.18
N ASN A 252 18.58 -1.22 1.47
CA ASN A 252 18.75 0.05 2.22
C ASN A 252 19.72 -0.10 3.41
N GLY A 253 20.65 -1.04 3.33
CA GLY A 253 21.68 -1.28 4.35
C GLY A 253 21.20 -1.98 5.64
N ASN A 254 19.89 -2.15 5.85
CA ASN A 254 19.36 -2.83 7.04
C ASN A 254 19.66 -4.34 7.03
N GLY A 255 19.61 -4.99 5.87
CA GLY A 255 20.08 -6.37 5.67
C GLY A 255 20.89 -6.56 4.37
N PRO A 256 21.97 -7.36 4.39
CA PRO A 256 22.89 -7.51 3.25
C PRO A 256 22.37 -8.42 2.12
N THR A 257 21.22 -9.05 2.31
CA THR A 257 20.59 -9.97 1.34
C THR A 257 19.15 -9.56 1.02
N GLU A 258 18.75 -8.34 1.36
CA GLU A 258 17.40 -7.83 1.15
C GLU A 258 17.23 -7.32 -0.28
N THR A 259 16.12 -7.70 -0.90
CA THR A 259 15.75 -7.31 -2.27
C THR A 259 14.37 -6.68 -2.28
N LEU A 260 14.01 -6.03 -3.38
CA LEU A 260 12.61 -5.67 -3.64
C LEU A 260 11.67 -6.89 -3.49
N PRO A 261 10.39 -6.66 -3.12
CA PRO A 261 9.37 -7.71 -3.08
C PRO A 261 9.24 -8.48 -4.40
N TYR A 262 8.71 -9.70 -4.31
CA TYR A 262 8.33 -10.53 -5.46
C TYR A 262 9.44 -10.85 -6.48
N GLY A 263 10.70 -10.54 -6.18
CA GLY A 263 11.82 -10.70 -7.11
C GLY A 263 11.92 -9.60 -8.16
N TYR A 264 11.28 -8.44 -7.94
CA TYR A 264 11.46 -7.26 -8.80
C TYR A 264 12.92 -6.78 -8.82
N THR A 265 13.32 -6.23 -9.96
CA THR A 265 14.50 -5.38 -10.14
C THR A 265 14.04 -3.95 -10.39
N ASP A 266 14.92 -2.95 -10.24
CA ASP A 266 14.55 -1.54 -10.47
C ASP A 266 13.98 -1.31 -11.88
N GLN A 267 14.49 -2.02 -12.89
CA GLN A 267 14.03 -1.91 -14.28
C GLN A 267 12.65 -2.55 -14.50
N THR A 268 12.30 -3.60 -13.74
CA THR A 268 10.99 -4.26 -13.84
C THR A 268 9.95 -3.58 -12.95
N LEU A 269 10.38 -2.96 -11.84
CA LEU A 269 9.58 -2.07 -11.00
C LEU A 269 9.13 -0.84 -11.81
N ALA A 270 10.07 -0.13 -12.47
CA ALA A 270 9.79 1.04 -13.30
C ALA A 270 8.87 0.78 -14.52
N ILE A 271 8.63 -0.49 -14.86
CA ILE A 271 7.62 -0.90 -15.86
C ILE A 271 6.27 -1.16 -15.19
N ALA A 272 6.26 -1.78 -14.01
CA ALA A 272 5.06 -2.15 -13.27
C ALA A 272 4.40 -0.96 -12.55
N ASP A 273 5.16 0.06 -12.15
CA ASP A 273 4.65 1.25 -11.46
C ASP A 273 4.29 2.41 -12.42
N SER A 274 4.74 2.33 -13.67
CA SER A 274 4.46 3.30 -14.73
C SER A 274 3.07 3.10 -15.33
N CYS A 275 2.15 4.04 -15.09
CA CYS A 275 0.78 4.01 -15.62
C CYS A 275 0.69 4.09 -17.16
N THR A 276 1.79 4.43 -17.86
CA THR A 276 1.86 4.41 -19.33
C THR A 276 2.23 3.02 -19.85
N ALA A 277 3.11 2.30 -19.14
CA ALA A 277 3.54 0.94 -19.53
C ALA A 277 2.58 -0.13 -19.00
N SER A 278 2.08 0.05 -17.77
CA SER A 278 1.19 -0.86 -17.06
C SER A 278 -0.09 -0.16 -16.58
N PRO A 279 -0.94 0.41 -17.47
CA PRO A 279 -2.14 1.16 -17.09
C PRO A 279 -3.13 0.36 -16.22
N ALA A 280 -3.16 -0.97 -16.33
CA ALA A 280 -4.00 -1.84 -15.50
C ALA A 280 -3.63 -1.84 -14.01
N ASN A 281 -2.42 -1.38 -13.66
CA ASN A 281 -1.94 -1.28 -12.28
C ASN A 281 -2.35 0.04 -11.62
N CYS A 282 -2.86 1.01 -12.39
CA CYS A 282 -3.15 2.36 -11.91
C CYS A 282 -4.66 2.66 -11.87
N ARG A 283 -5.07 3.33 -10.80
CA ARG A 283 -6.37 4.02 -10.67
C ARG A 283 -6.11 5.52 -10.50
N THR A 284 -7.04 6.35 -10.92
CA THR A 284 -6.98 7.82 -10.78
C THR A 284 -8.34 8.30 -10.27
N ASP A 285 -8.36 9.22 -9.32
CA ASP A 285 -9.59 9.80 -8.79
C ASP A 285 -10.04 11.06 -9.55
N GLN A 286 -11.18 11.62 -9.16
CA GLN A 286 -11.73 12.85 -9.75
C GLN A 286 -10.88 14.12 -9.52
N TYR A 287 -9.92 14.08 -8.58
CA TYR A 287 -9.00 15.18 -8.26
C TYR A 287 -7.68 15.06 -9.04
N GLY A 288 -7.41 13.89 -9.61
CA GLY A 288 -6.22 13.58 -10.38
C GLY A 288 -5.06 13.06 -9.55
N ASN A 289 -5.31 12.51 -8.35
CA ASN A 289 -4.34 11.70 -7.62
C ASN A 289 -4.25 10.30 -8.24
N THR A 290 -3.09 9.66 -8.14
CA THR A 290 -2.81 8.36 -8.77
C THR A 290 -2.54 7.30 -7.72
N TYR A 291 -3.09 6.11 -7.92
CA TYR A 291 -3.03 4.98 -6.97
C TYR A 291 -2.53 3.76 -7.73
N VAL A 292 -1.34 3.28 -7.40
CA VAL A 292 -0.59 2.29 -8.17
C VAL A 292 -0.45 1.00 -7.36
N THR A 293 -1.09 -0.08 -7.82
CA THR A 293 -0.96 -1.42 -7.24
C THR A 293 0.07 -2.23 -8.04
N ILE A 294 1.29 -2.36 -7.50
CA ILE A 294 2.40 -3.08 -8.13
C ILE A 294 2.14 -4.60 -7.95
N PRO A 295 1.91 -5.38 -9.02
CA PRO A 295 1.39 -6.74 -8.89
C PRO A 295 2.32 -7.74 -8.18
N ALA A 296 1.74 -8.70 -7.49
CA ALA A 296 2.44 -9.83 -6.91
C ALA A 296 2.85 -10.83 -8.01
N LEU A 297 4.15 -11.02 -8.21
CA LEU A 297 4.68 -12.06 -9.12
C LEU A 297 4.66 -13.46 -8.47
N THR A 298 4.67 -13.52 -7.13
CA THR A 298 4.53 -14.74 -6.32
C THR A 298 3.65 -14.44 -5.10
N LEU A 299 2.99 -15.45 -4.53
CA LEU A 299 2.14 -15.22 -3.34
C LEU A 299 2.98 -15.09 -2.06
N PRO A 300 2.79 -14.03 -1.24
CA PRO A 300 3.46 -13.84 0.05
C PRO A 300 3.43 -15.05 0.98
N ILE A 301 2.31 -15.76 1.07
CA ILE A 301 2.17 -16.99 1.88
C ILE A 301 3.16 -18.09 1.45
N TYR A 302 3.43 -18.20 0.15
CA TYR A 302 4.39 -19.17 -0.38
C TYR A 302 5.83 -18.65 -0.37
N ASN A 303 6.04 -17.33 -0.45
CA ASN A 303 7.35 -16.73 -0.16
C ASN A 303 7.79 -17.04 1.27
N LEU A 304 6.88 -16.95 2.24
CA LEU A 304 7.13 -17.30 3.65
C LEU A 304 7.38 -18.80 3.86
N LEU A 305 6.60 -19.66 3.19
CA LEU A 305 6.83 -21.11 3.21
C LEU A 305 8.21 -21.47 2.62
N LEU A 306 8.60 -20.83 1.51
CA LEU A 306 9.87 -21.06 0.84
C LEU A 306 11.05 -20.39 1.55
N SER A 307 10.86 -19.31 2.32
CA SER A 307 11.94 -18.71 3.13
C SER A 307 12.28 -19.62 4.31
N ALA A 308 11.28 -20.12 5.04
CA ALA A 308 11.42 -21.04 6.17
C ALA A 308 11.92 -22.45 5.80
N ALA A 309 11.73 -22.89 4.55
CA ALA A 309 12.19 -24.20 4.10
C ALA A 309 13.73 -24.31 4.04
N PRO A 310 14.33 -25.45 4.46
CA PRO A 310 15.77 -25.70 4.25
C PRO A 310 16.15 -25.64 2.77
N ALA A 311 17.34 -25.12 2.44
CA ALA A 311 17.78 -24.87 1.06
C ALA A 311 17.66 -26.09 0.13
N GLY A 312 18.05 -27.28 0.59
CA GLY A 312 17.93 -28.53 -0.18
C GLY A 312 16.49 -29.03 -0.39
N LEU A 313 15.50 -28.49 0.33
CA LEU A 313 14.09 -28.84 0.20
C LEU A 313 13.34 -27.89 -0.77
N LYS A 314 13.83 -26.66 -0.97
CA LYS A 314 13.19 -25.66 -1.86
C LYS A 314 12.95 -26.18 -3.29
N PRO A 315 13.88 -26.91 -3.95
CA PRO A 315 13.64 -27.48 -5.28
C PRO A 315 12.51 -28.53 -5.34
N LEU A 316 12.21 -29.19 -4.23
CA LEU A 316 11.10 -30.16 -4.14
C LEU A 316 9.76 -29.46 -3.85
N LEU A 317 9.79 -28.33 -3.11
CA LEU A 317 8.60 -27.54 -2.80
C LEU A 317 8.18 -26.61 -3.93
N GLN A 318 9.11 -26.09 -4.75
CA GLN A 318 8.79 -25.11 -5.79
C GLN A 318 7.74 -25.62 -6.80
N PRO A 319 7.79 -26.87 -7.33
CA PRO A 319 6.72 -27.38 -8.20
C PRO A 319 5.34 -27.44 -7.51
N VAL A 320 5.31 -27.71 -6.20
CA VAL A 320 4.07 -27.75 -5.42
C VAL A 320 3.52 -26.35 -5.14
N VAL A 321 4.40 -25.38 -4.85
CA VAL A 321 4.04 -23.97 -4.74
C VAL A 321 3.47 -23.46 -6.07
N ASN A 322 4.13 -23.76 -7.18
CA ASN A 322 3.66 -23.38 -8.51
C ASN A 322 2.30 -24.02 -8.83
N LEU A 323 2.12 -25.31 -8.52
CA LEU A 323 0.86 -26.04 -8.71
C LEU A 323 -0.34 -25.39 -7.99
N LEU A 324 -0.11 -24.89 -6.77
CA LEU A 324 -1.17 -24.32 -5.93
C LEU A 324 -1.34 -22.81 -6.14
N SER A 325 -0.32 -22.09 -6.61
CA SER A 325 -0.31 -20.62 -6.66
C SER A 325 -1.50 -20.00 -7.40
N PRO A 326 -1.89 -20.43 -8.62
CA PRO A 326 -3.02 -19.80 -9.32
C PRO A 326 -4.37 -20.02 -8.62
N VAL A 327 -4.59 -21.19 -7.99
CA VAL A 327 -5.84 -21.50 -7.27
C VAL A 327 -5.89 -20.76 -5.94
N THR A 328 -4.79 -20.75 -5.18
CA THR A 328 -4.68 -20.00 -3.93
C THR A 328 -4.81 -18.49 -4.18
N ARG A 329 -4.25 -17.97 -5.28
CA ARG A 329 -4.43 -16.59 -5.72
C ARG A 329 -5.90 -16.26 -5.95
N LEU A 330 -6.62 -17.06 -6.74
CA LEU A 330 -8.04 -16.86 -6.99
C LEU A 330 -8.89 -16.86 -5.69
N LEU A 331 -8.48 -17.59 -4.65
CA LEU A 331 -9.13 -17.59 -3.33
C LEU A 331 -8.74 -16.38 -2.46
N ILE A 332 -7.50 -15.88 -2.58
CA ILE A 332 -7.01 -14.65 -1.94
C ILE A 332 -7.71 -13.42 -2.54
N ASP A 333 -7.79 -13.35 -3.87
CA ASP A 333 -8.29 -12.17 -4.61
C ASP A 333 -9.78 -11.89 -4.32
N LEU A 334 -10.56 -12.92 -3.96
CA LEU A 334 -11.92 -12.77 -3.41
C LEU A 334 -11.97 -11.89 -2.13
N GLY A 335 -10.86 -11.76 -1.42
CA GLY A 335 -10.70 -10.92 -0.24
C GLY A 335 -10.62 -9.42 -0.54
N TYR A 336 -10.42 -9.06 -1.81
CA TYR A 336 -10.13 -7.70 -2.28
C TYR A 336 -11.23 -7.19 -3.20
N ASP A 337 -11.33 -5.87 -3.33
CA ASP A 337 -12.30 -5.20 -4.18
C ASP A 337 -11.79 -3.80 -4.53
N THR A 338 -11.37 -3.63 -5.77
CA THR A 338 -10.82 -2.38 -6.33
C THR A 338 -11.82 -1.69 -7.26
N THR A 339 -13.10 -2.08 -7.23
CA THR A 339 -14.12 -1.61 -8.19
C THR A 339 -14.71 -0.23 -7.88
N GLY A 340 -14.40 0.34 -6.72
CA GLY A 340 -14.84 1.68 -6.30
C GLY A 340 -13.93 2.81 -6.78
N ASP A 341 -14.24 4.04 -6.35
CA ASP A 341 -13.34 5.18 -6.43
C ASP A 341 -12.18 4.98 -5.43
N PRO A 342 -10.90 5.10 -5.84
CA PRO A 342 -9.75 4.89 -4.94
C PRO A 342 -9.62 5.95 -3.84
N SER A 343 -10.26 7.11 -3.99
CA SER A 343 -10.21 8.22 -3.04
C SER A 343 -11.23 8.12 -1.90
N VAL A 344 -12.14 7.14 -1.95
CA VAL A 344 -13.22 6.97 -0.98
C VAL A 344 -12.85 5.90 0.06
N PRO A 345 -12.84 6.22 1.36
CA PRO A 345 -12.58 5.25 2.42
C PRO A 345 -13.57 4.07 2.42
N THR A 346 -13.01 2.86 2.42
CA THR A 346 -13.75 1.60 2.28
C THR A 346 -13.50 0.70 3.50
N PRO A 347 -14.32 0.83 4.57
CA PRO A 347 -14.15 0.04 5.79
C PRO A 347 -14.32 -1.46 5.53
N LEU A 348 -13.77 -2.28 6.43
CA LEU A 348 -13.79 -3.73 6.31
C LEU A 348 -15.20 -4.32 6.35
N SER A 349 -15.32 -5.52 5.80
CA SER A 349 -16.50 -6.37 5.89
C SER A 349 -16.12 -7.71 6.49
N LEU A 350 -16.99 -8.26 7.35
CA LEU A 350 -16.84 -9.62 7.90
C LEU A 350 -17.31 -10.70 6.92
N LEU A 351 -17.80 -10.33 5.73
CA LEU A 351 -18.07 -11.28 4.64
C LEU A 351 -16.76 -11.84 4.06
N PRO A 352 -16.77 -13.02 3.43
CA PRO A 352 -15.58 -13.63 2.80
C PRO A 352 -15.32 -13.16 1.36
N PHE A 353 -16.23 -12.41 0.75
CA PHE A 353 -16.10 -11.80 -0.58
C PHE A 353 -17.19 -10.74 -0.80
N ASN A 354 -17.07 -9.95 -1.87
CA ASN A 354 -18.11 -9.00 -2.29
C ASN A 354 -19.34 -9.75 -2.87
N PRO A 355 -20.51 -9.74 -2.21
CA PRO A 355 -21.68 -10.48 -2.67
C PRO A 355 -22.40 -9.84 -3.88
N ALA A 356 -22.09 -8.58 -4.20
CA ALA A 356 -22.69 -7.86 -5.32
C ALA A 356 -21.91 -8.04 -6.64
N THR A 357 -20.62 -8.35 -6.58
CA THR A 357 -19.77 -8.57 -7.77
C THR A 357 -19.36 -10.03 -7.98
N PHE A 358 -19.51 -10.90 -6.96
CA PHE A 358 -19.22 -12.33 -7.10
C PHE A 358 -20.17 -13.03 -8.09
N ASN A 359 -19.59 -13.66 -9.11
CA ASN A 359 -20.30 -14.46 -10.10
C ASN A 359 -19.82 -15.93 -10.02
N PRO A 360 -20.66 -16.88 -9.54
CA PRO A 360 -20.23 -18.27 -9.32
C PRO A 360 -19.88 -19.02 -10.61
N VAL A 361 -20.50 -18.67 -11.75
CA VAL A 361 -20.21 -19.29 -13.05
C VAL A 361 -18.86 -18.81 -13.58
N LYS A 362 -18.58 -17.51 -13.48
CA LYS A 362 -17.28 -16.94 -13.82
C LYS A 362 -16.19 -17.52 -12.92
N PHE A 363 -16.43 -17.58 -11.61
CA PHE A 363 -15.50 -18.16 -10.63
C PHE A 363 -15.19 -19.63 -10.94
N ALA A 364 -16.19 -20.46 -11.24
CA ALA A 364 -15.99 -21.86 -11.60
C ALA A 364 -15.11 -22.02 -12.87
N GLY A 365 -15.31 -21.17 -13.89
CA GLY A 365 -14.45 -21.12 -15.07
C GLY A 365 -13.00 -20.71 -14.73
N GLN A 366 -12.82 -19.64 -13.95
CA GLN A 366 -11.50 -19.19 -13.49
C GLN A 366 -10.79 -20.24 -12.61
N PHE A 367 -11.53 -20.99 -11.79
CA PHE A 367 -10.99 -22.04 -10.93
C PHE A 367 -10.47 -23.24 -11.74
N LEU A 368 -11.20 -23.67 -12.77
CA LEU A 368 -10.72 -24.69 -13.70
C LEU A 368 -9.49 -24.21 -14.50
N GLN A 369 -9.49 -22.95 -14.94
CA GLN A 369 -8.33 -22.34 -15.59
C GLN A 369 -7.12 -22.27 -14.65
N ALA A 370 -7.32 -21.92 -13.39
CA ALA A 370 -6.27 -21.87 -12.36
C ALA A 370 -5.66 -23.25 -12.08
N ILE A 371 -6.45 -24.32 -12.05
CA ILE A 371 -5.93 -25.70 -11.95
C ILE A 371 -5.07 -26.05 -13.17
N ALA A 372 -5.52 -25.74 -14.38
CA ALA A 372 -4.75 -25.98 -15.60
C ALA A 372 -3.44 -25.18 -15.64
N GLN A 373 -3.47 -23.92 -15.19
CA GLN A 373 -2.30 -23.06 -15.08
C GLN A 373 -1.31 -23.60 -14.04
N GLY A 374 -1.78 -24.02 -12.86
CA GLY A 374 -0.90 -24.61 -11.84
C GLY A 374 -0.19 -25.88 -12.34
N ILE A 375 -0.90 -26.75 -13.07
CA ILE A 375 -0.30 -27.95 -13.69
C ILE A 375 0.78 -27.55 -14.72
N TYR A 376 0.61 -26.43 -15.43
CA TYR A 376 1.63 -25.90 -16.34
C TYR A 376 2.83 -25.31 -15.58
N ASP A 377 2.59 -24.43 -14.61
CA ASP A 377 3.63 -23.74 -13.83
C ASP A 377 4.47 -24.71 -12.99
N ALA A 378 3.89 -25.81 -12.53
CA ALA A 378 4.58 -26.89 -11.82
C ALA A 378 5.61 -27.63 -12.69
N GLN A 379 5.44 -27.63 -14.01
CA GLN A 379 6.33 -28.28 -14.97
C GLN A 379 7.33 -27.30 -15.62
N HIS A 380 6.94 -26.04 -15.83
CA HIS A 380 7.73 -25.06 -16.61
C HIS A 380 8.33 -23.93 -15.77
N GLY A 381 7.95 -23.81 -14.50
CA GLY A 381 8.18 -22.60 -13.70
C GLY A 381 7.06 -21.56 -13.90
N ILE A 382 6.99 -20.59 -13.00
CA ILE A 382 6.13 -19.41 -13.19
C ILE A 382 6.83 -18.49 -14.19
N SER A 383 6.23 -18.26 -15.36
CA SER A 383 6.69 -17.24 -16.30
C SER A 383 6.37 -15.85 -15.73
N SER A 384 7.41 -15.12 -15.33
CA SER A 384 7.30 -13.87 -14.57
C SER A 384 6.86 -12.65 -15.41
N LEU A 385 5.57 -12.57 -15.73
CA LEU A 385 4.83 -11.32 -15.97
C LEU A 385 3.34 -11.56 -15.61
N PRO A 386 2.60 -10.58 -15.06
CA PRO A 386 1.22 -10.81 -14.64
C PRO A 386 0.28 -11.19 -15.80
N VAL A 387 -0.55 -12.22 -15.59
CA VAL A 387 -1.76 -12.39 -16.39
C VAL A 387 -2.68 -11.20 -16.09
N PRO A 388 -3.15 -10.43 -17.09
CA PRO A 388 -3.81 -9.16 -16.83
C PRO A 388 -5.16 -9.34 -16.13
N SER A 389 -5.31 -8.69 -14.98
CA SER A 389 -6.59 -8.57 -14.28
C SER A 389 -7.63 -7.91 -15.18
N THR A 390 -8.75 -8.60 -15.38
CA THR A 390 -9.99 -8.05 -15.98
C THR A 390 -9.86 -7.33 -17.32
N SER A 391 -9.35 -8.03 -18.35
CA SER A 391 -9.91 -7.89 -19.70
C SER A 391 -10.35 -9.25 -20.24
N THR A 392 -11.43 -9.28 -21.03
CA THR A 392 -12.11 -10.53 -21.42
C THR A 392 -11.32 -11.30 -22.48
N PRO A 393 -10.87 -12.55 -22.21
CA PRO A 393 -10.32 -13.40 -23.25
C PRO A 393 -11.46 -13.99 -24.11
N THR A 394 -11.43 -13.72 -25.41
CA THR A 394 -12.28 -14.43 -26.39
C THR A 394 -11.89 -15.91 -26.42
N VAL A 395 -12.84 -16.80 -26.16
CA VAL A 395 -12.57 -18.23 -25.96
C VAL A 395 -12.37 -18.97 -27.30
N THR A 396 -11.13 -19.03 -27.79
CA THR A 396 -10.73 -19.94 -28.87
C THR A 396 -10.33 -21.30 -28.26
N SER A 397 -11.31 -22.20 -28.09
CA SER A 397 -11.11 -23.53 -27.51
C SER A 397 -10.51 -24.52 -28.52
N THR A 398 -9.18 -24.59 -28.60
CA THR A 398 -8.46 -25.54 -29.46
C THR A 398 -8.32 -26.92 -28.77
N LEU A 399 -9.42 -27.68 -28.71
CA LEU A 399 -9.41 -29.06 -28.21
C LEU A 399 -8.64 -29.99 -29.17
N VAL A 400 -7.47 -30.46 -28.76
CA VAL A 400 -6.62 -31.39 -29.53
C VAL A 400 -7.15 -32.83 -29.41
N SER A 401 -8.15 -33.16 -30.22
CA SER A 401 -8.78 -34.49 -30.25
C SER A 401 -7.99 -35.50 -31.10
N ASN A 402 -7.14 -36.31 -30.45
CA ASN A 402 -6.44 -37.41 -31.12
C ASN A 402 -7.34 -38.66 -31.32
N ALA A 403 -7.98 -38.69 -32.50
CA ALA A 403 -8.32 -39.87 -33.31
C ALA A 403 -8.93 -41.14 -32.66
N VAL A 404 -10.19 -41.40 -33.00
CA VAL A 404 -10.68 -42.75 -33.36
C VAL A 404 -11.32 -42.66 -34.75
N LYS A 405 -11.12 -43.68 -35.60
CA LYS A 405 -11.64 -43.72 -36.98
C LYS A 405 -12.95 -44.49 -37.07
N THR A 406 -13.91 -43.98 -37.84
CA THR A 406 -14.89 -44.78 -38.61
C THR A 406 -15.48 -43.96 -39.76
N ASP A 407 -15.67 -44.59 -40.91
CA ASP A 407 -16.10 -43.95 -42.16
C ASP A 407 -17.63 -43.79 -42.29
N ALA A 408 -18.11 -42.65 -42.84
CA ALA A 408 -19.37 -42.57 -43.59
C ALA A 408 -19.53 -41.25 -44.42
N LYS A 409 -18.85 -41.19 -45.58
CA LYS A 409 -19.30 -40.56 -46.85
C LYS A 409 -20.61 -39.73 -46.86
N LEU A 410 -20.52 -38.45 -47.25
CA LEU A 410 -21.40 -37.80 -48.26
C LEU A 410 -20.82 -36.45 -48.77
N ALA A 411 -21.31 -35.96 -49.91
CA ALA A 411 -20.56 -35.12 -50.86
C ALA A 411 -20.57 -33.58 -50.66
N VAL A 412 -19.38 -32.97 -50.78
CA VAL A 412 -18.97 -31.93 -51.76
C VAL A 412 -20.09 -31.35 -52.68
N ALA A 413 -20.20 -30.06 -53.05
CA ALA A 413 -19.68 -28.72 -52.66
C ALA A 413 -20.34 -27.65 -53.62
N PRO A 414 -19.79 -26.47 -54.00
CA PRO A 414 -19.14 -25.34 -53.28
C PRO A 414 -19.79 -23.95 -53.60
N VAL A 415 -19.10 -22.84 -53.23
CA VAL A 415 -19.09 -21.47 -53.84
C VAL A 415 -19.94 -20.32 -53.22
N GLN A 416 -19.27 -19.60 -52.29
CA GLN A 416 -19.02 -18.13 -52.21
C GLN A 416 -20.12 -17.03 -52.19
N THR A 417 -19.73 -15.95 -51.48
CA THR A 417 -20.10 -14.51 -51.62
C THR A 417 -21.53 -14.04 -51.32
N GLY A 418 -21.65 -13.18 -50.29
CA GLY A 418 -22.89 -12.45 -49.97
C GLY A 418 -22.90 -11.82 -48.56
N GLU A 419 -22.29 -10.64 -48.40
CA GLU A 419 -22.39 -9.78 -47.21
C GLU A 419 -23.13 -8.47 -47.60
N PRO A 420 -23.82 -7.75 -46.69
CA PRO A 420 -24.80 -8.19 -45.70
C PRO A 420 -26.22 -7.58 -45.92
N ALA A 421 -27.26 -8.38 -45.73
CA ALA A 421 -28.69 -8.01 -45.58
C ALA A 421 -29.44 -9.26 -45.09
N THR A 422 -30.57 -9.27 -44.38
CA THR A 422 -31.47 -8.24 -43.78
C THR A 422 -32.03 -8.87 -42.46
N VAL A 423 -33.10 -8.49 -41.74
CA VAL A 423 -34.30 -7.61 -41.84
C VAL A 423 -34.66 -7.23 -40.36
N THR A 424 -35.00 -5.98 -40.01
CA THR A 424 -36.38 -5.47 -39.68
C THR A 424 -37.24 -6.37 -38.74
N ASP A 425 -38.03 -5.84 -37.79
CA ASP A 425 -38.90 -4.67 -37.90
C ASP A 425 -39.09 -3.81 -36.61
N ILE A 426 -39.12 -2.48 -36.82
CA ILE A 426 -40.12 -1.48 -36.33
C ILE A 426 -40.46 -1.46 -34.81
N THR A 427 -40.32 -0.34 -34.08
CA THR A 427 -41.01 0.93 -34.36
C THR A 427 -40.33 2.19 -33.76
N THR A 428 -40.06 3.22 -34.58
CA THR A 428 -40.39 4.63 -34.24
C THR A 428 -40.36 5.52 -35.49
N LYS A 429 -41.27 6.50 -35.57
CA LYS A 429 -41.36 7.53 -36.62
C LYS A 429 -41.07 8.90 -35.96
N LYS A 430 -40.22 9.75 -36.54
CA LYS A 430 -40.55 10.84 -37.50
C LYS A 430 -41.32 12.01 -36.83
N ALA A 431 -40.94 13.30 -36.91
CA ALA A 431 -39.78 13.97 -37.53
C ALA A 431 -39.64 15.48 -37.20
N VAL A 432 -38.41 15.98 -37.41
CA VAL A 432 -38.00 17.25 -38.10
C VAL A 432 -38.43 18.62 -37.54
N ALA A 433 -37.48 19.55 -37.64
CA ALA A 433 -37.49 20.94 -37.19
C ALA A 433 -38.34 21.91 -38.04
N SER A 434 -38.46 23.16 -37.54
CA SER A 434 -38.32 24.37 -38.37
C SER A 434 -37.82 25.58 -37.54
N ASP A 435 -36.63 26.05 -37.93
CA ASP A 435 -36.26 27.43 -38.30
C ASP A 435 -36.59 28.70 -37.45
N SER A 436 -35.62 29.62 -37.49
CA SER A 436 -35.66 31.10 -37.50
C SER A 436 -36.16 31.96 -36.31
N THR A 437 -35.21 32.81 -35.85
CA THR A 437 -35.38 34.24 -35.42
C THR A 437 -36.23 34.55 -34.17
N ASP A 438 -36.02 35.64 -33.42
CA ASP A 438 -35.26 36.88 -33.71
C ASP A 438 -34.50 37.41 -32.45
N ALA A 439 -33.74 38.49 -32.59
CA ALA A 439 -32.97 39.14 -31.53
C ALA A 439 -33.82 40.03 -30.58
N THR A 440 -33.24 40.49 -29.46
CA THR A 440 -33.20 41.93 -29.05
C THR A 440 -32.51 42.16 -27.68
N THR A 441 -31.40 42.92 -27.74
CA THR A 441 -30.73 43.78 -26.72
C THR A 441 -30.84 43.53 -25.19
N THR A 442 -29.69 43.23 -24.57
CA THR A 442 -28.94 44.05 -23.58
C THR A 442 -29.53 45.39 -23.06
N PRO A 443 -29.01 45.98 -21.96
CA PRO A 443 -28.64 45.44 -20.63
C PRO A 443 -29.14 46.39 -19.49
N VAL A 444 -28.59 46.33 -18.26
CA VAL A 444 -28.12 47.47 -17.40
C VAL A 444 -27.73 46.98 -15.99
N SER A 445 -26.91 47.76 -15.27
CA SER A 445 -26.27 47.44 -13.97
C SER A 445 -26.74 48.37 -12.83
N LYS A 446 -26.11 48.25 -11.65
CA LYS A 446 -26.09 49.22 -10.49
C LYS A 446 -27.29 49.16 -9.51
N THR A 447 -27.18 49.50 -8.20
CA THR A 447 -26.04 49.75 -7.29
C THR A 447 -26.51 49.90 -5.80
N ASP A 448 -25.59 49.71 -4.84
CA ASP A 448 -25.57 50.14 -3.42
C ASP A 448 -26.47 49.48 -2.34
N ALA A 449 -25.99 49.66 -1.10
CA ALA A 449 -26.52 49.16 0.18
C ALA A 449 -27.21 50.28 1.00
N PRO A 450 -27.53 50.03 2.29
CA PRO A 450 -26.88 50.87 3.31
C PRO A 450 -26.42 50.13 4.59
N THR A 451 -25.53 50.78 5.33
CA THR A 451 -24.85 50.31 6.56
C THR A 451 -25.39 50.96 7.83
N LYS A 452 -25.26 50.32 9.01
CA LYS A 452 -24.69 50.95 10.23
C LYS A 452 -24.41 49.98 11.40
N ASP A 453 -23.29 50.25 12.06
CA ASP A 453 -22.88 50.17 13.49
C ASP A 453 -23.71 49.32 14.48
N ALA A 454 -23.14 48.68 15.52
CA ALA A 454 -22.00 49.14 16.33
C ALA A 454 -21.26 48.02 17.11
N ALA A 455 -20.17 48.41 17.77
CA ALA A 455 -19.37 47.65 18.75
C ALA A 455 -18.63 48.64 19.69
N PRO A 456 -17.81 48.23 20.68
CA PRO A 456 -17.85 47.05 21.56
C PRO A 456 -18.05 47.48 23.05
N THR A 457 -17.90 46.57 24.02
CA THR A 457 -17.79 46.95 25.45
C THR A 457 -16.85 46.06 26.26
N THR A 458 -16.14 46.67 27.20
CA THR A 458 -15.11 46.06 28.07
C THR A 458 -15.59 45.98 29.52
N ALA A 459 -15.17 44.95 30.28
CA ALA A 459 -15.22 44.92 31.74
C ALA A 459 -14.12 44.00 32.31
N THR A 460 -13.63 44.28 33.52
CA THR A 460 -12.38 43.73 34.05
C THR A 460 -12.48 43.35 35.53
N ALA A 461 -11.92 42.18 35.87
CA ALA A 461 -11.46 41.70 37.19
C ALA A 461 -12.37 41.70 38.43
N ALA A 462 -12.27 40.59 39.18
CA ALA A 462 -12.28 40.56 40.64
C ALA A 462 -11.28 39.49 41.12
N ASP A 463 -10.64 39.71 42.26
CA ASP A 463 -9.54 38.90 42.82
C ASP A 463 -9.94 38.30 44.18
N THR A 464 -9.34 37.17 44.57
CA THR A 464 -9.12 36.76 45.98
C THR A 464 -7.94 35.78 46.04
N ALA A 465 -6.86 36.18 46.71
CA ALA A 465 -5.61 35.42 46.83
C ALA A 465 -5.40 34.77 48.22
N GLN A 466 -4.42 33.86 48.33
CA GLN A 466 -3.51 33.64 49.48
C GLN A 466 -2.34 32.69 49.03
N THR A 467 -1.07 33.14 48.96
CA THR A 467 0.02 33.08 49.99
C THR A 467 0.41 31.65 50.45
N ALA A 468 1.68 31.24 50.60
CA ALA A 468 3.03 31.80 50.39
C ALA A 468 4.01 30.60 50.10
N ASP A 469 5.34 30.67 49.88
CA ASP A 469 6.42 31.45 50.54
C ASP A 469 7.73 31.47 49.68
N VAL A 470 8.82 32.08 50.16
CA VAL A 470 9.97 32.56 49.36
C VAL A 470 11.37 32.10 49.82
N THR A 471 12.21 31.65 48.87
CA THR A 471 13.70 31.81 48.77
C THR A 471 14.10 31.30 47.37
N LYS A 472 14.80 31.97 46.45
CA LYS A 472 15.78 33.07 46.43
C LYS A 472 17.21 32.74 46.87
N ASP A 473 18.09 32.56 45.87
CA ASP A 473 19.26 33.40 45.51
C ASP A 473 19.67 32.98 44.07
N ASP A 474 19.96 33.88 43.10
CA ASP A 474 21.10 34.81 42.94
C ASP A 474 22.46 34.07 42.85
N ALA A 475 23.34 34.28 41.85
CA ALA A 475 23.27 34.99 40.56
C ALA A 475 24.48 34.58 39.67
N ASP A 476 24.51 34.93 38.37
CA ASP A 476 25.45 35.91 37.75
C ASP A 476 25.51 35.81 36.20
N THR A 477 26.11 36.79 35.50
CA THR A 477 26.03 36.99 34.04
C THR A 477 27.36 37.39 33.38
N ALA A 478 27.82 36.62 32.39
CA ALA A 478 28.66 37.02 31.24
C ALA A 478 28.67 35.84 30.23
N ASP A 479 28.43 35.94 28.91
CA ASP A 479 28.62 36.97 27.87
C ASP A 479 29.92 36.85 27.05
N GLN A 480 29.72 37.05 25.73
CA GLN A 480 30.63 37.42 24.66
C GLN A 480 31.61 36.45 23.96
N THR A 481 31.47 36.51 22.63
CA THR A 481 32.46 36.35 21.54
C THR A 481 32.95 34.98 21.09
N ALA A 482 33.19 34.93 19.78
CA ALA A 482 33.80 33.85 19.02
C ALA A 482 35.09 34.37 18.35
N ASP A 483 35.95 33.46 17.89
CA ASP A 483 36.66 33.64 16.62
C ASP A 483 37.04 32.26 16.02
N ALA A 484 37.55 32.23 14.79
CA ALA A 484 37.90 31.03 14.04
C ALA A 484 39.38 30.99 13.64
N ALA A 485 39.97 29.79 13.61
CA ALA A 485 41.27 29.54 12.97
C ALA A 485 41.44 28.07 12.53
N ALA A 486 42.20 27.87 11.46
CA ALA A 486 42.79 26.58 11.06
C ALA A 486 44.12 26.36 11.84
N ASP A 487 44.91 25.28 11.74
CA ASP A 487 45.24 24.50 10.53
C ASP A 487 46.02 23.18 10.84
N THR A 488 46.16 22.34 9.80
CA THR A 488 47.18 21.30 9.48
C THR A 488 47.78 20.29 10.50
N THR A 489 47.94 19.05 9.99
CA THR A 489 48.98 18.03 10.30
C THR A 489 48.99 17.29 11.65
N LYS A 490 49.52 16.06 11.78
CA LYS A 490 49.74 14.92 10.85
C LYS A 490 49.99 13.65 11.70
N ALA A 491 49.70 12.46 11.15
CA ALA A 491 49.78 11.15 11.80
C ALA A 491 51.14 10.75 12.42
N ASP A 492 51.09 9.87 13.43
CA ASP A 492 51.95 8.66 13.50
C ASP A 492 51.23 7.50 14.25
N THR A 493 51.96 6.42 14.62
CA THR A 493 51.45 5.04 14.57
C THR A 493 51.53 4.19 15.86
N THR A 494 50.61 3.20 15.92
CA THR A 494 50.69 1.86 16.57
C THR A 494 51.49 1.62 17.87
N LYS A 495 50.77 1.21 18.92
CA LYS A 495 50.95 -0.03 19.73
C LYS A 495 49.80 -0.06 20.78
N THR A 496 49.06 -1.13 21.04
CA THR A 496 49.40 -2.56 21.23
C THR A 496 50.26 -2.80 22.47
N ASP A 497 49.61 -3.13 23.59
CA ASP A 497 50.20 -3.92 24.67
C ASP A 497 49.15 -4.91 25.24
N THR A 498 49.59 -5.95 25.95
CA THR A 498 48.78 -7.15 26.26
C THR A 498 49.12 -7.71 27.65
N THR A 499 48.24 -8.57 28.20
CA THR A 499 48.42 -9.38 29.44
C THR A 499 48.17 -8.64 30.78
N LYS A 500 47.70 -9.27 31.88
CA LYS A 500 47.21 -10.65 32.07
C LYS A 500 46.21 -10.80 33.24
N THR A 501 45.27 -11.73 33.07
CA THR A 501 44.59 -12.62 34.05
C THR A 501 44.62 -12.34 35.57
N GLY A 502 43.44 -12.32 36.20
CA GLY A 502 43.22 -12.61 37.63
C GLY A 502 41.80 -13.16 37.88
N THR A 503 41.66 -14.29 38.58
CA THR A 503 40.40 -15.08 38.68
C THR A 503 39.78 -15.12 40.08
N THR A 504 38.47 -14.89 40.19
CA THR A 504 37.47 -15.51 41.11
C THR A 504 36.10 -14.84 40.89
N LYS A 505 34.92 -15.42 41.16
CA LYS A 505 34.48 -16.79 41.52
C LYS A 505 33.00 -16.89 41.07
N ALA A 506 32.56 -18.03 40.55
CA ALA A 506 31.13 -18.26 40.29
C ALA A 506 30.40 -18.80 41.53
N ASP A 507 29.12 -18.47 41.68
CA ASP A 507 28.19 -19.14 42.58
C ASP A 507 26.83 -19.28 41.90
N THR A 508 26.07 -20.33 42.22
CA THR A 508 24.86 -20.73 41.48
C THR A 508 23.70 -21.05 42.41
N THR A 509 22.49 -20.58 42.06
CA THR A 509 21.24 -20.96 42.70
C THR A 509 20.43 -21.91 41.82
N LYS A 510 19.69 -22.83 42.46
CA LYS A 510 19.04 -23.99 41.83
C LYS A 510 17.60 -23.70 41.44
N SER A 511 17.09 -24.53 40.51
CA SER A 511 15.74 -25.11 40.61
C SER A 511 15.84 -26.61 40.33
N ASP A 512 15.03 -27.41 41.01
CA ASP A 512 15.17 -28.87 41.03
C ASP A 512 14.54 -29.59 39.83
N THR A 513 15.05 -30.78 39.52
CA THR A 513 14.43 -31.74 38.58
C THR A 513 14.37 -33.13 39.21
N THR A 514 13.18 -33.72 39.23
CA THR A 514 12.93 -35.04 39.83
C THR A 514 13.29 -36.17 38.86
N LYS A 515 13.84 -37.26 39.42
CA LYS A 515 14.53 -38.35 38.70
C LYS A 515 13.65 -39.58 38.48
N VAL A 516 13.72 -40.17 37.29
CA VAL A 516 13.41 -41.59 37.01
C VAL A 516 14.51 -42.14 36.10
N ASP A 517 14.92 -43.39 36.32
CA ASP A 517 16.16 -43.96 35.80
C ASP A 517 16.06 -44.64 34.42
N THR A 518 17.21 -44.65 33.73
CA THR A 518 17.44 -45.45 32.52
C THR A 518 18.56 -46.47 32.79
N THR A 519 18.33 -47.75 32.53
CA THR A 519 19.35 -48.82 32.62
C THR A 519 19.87 -49.25 31.24
N THR A 520 21.06 -49.86 31.22
CA THR A 520 22.00 -49.76 30.08
C THR A 520 22.23 -51.07 29.32
N ALA A 521 22.31 -50.96 27.99
CA ALA A 521 22.95 -51.85 27.00
C ALA A 521 22.43 -53.30 26.78
N GLY A 522 22.36 -53.66 25.49
CA GLY A 522 22.21 -55.02 24.95
C GLY A 522 22.39 -54.96 23.42
N THR A 523 23.12 -55.90 22.81
CA THR A 523 23.69 -55.71 21.46
C THR A 523 23.15 -56.64 20.36
N THR A 524 23.28 -56.16 19.12
CA THR A 524 23.54 -56.89 17.85
C THR A 524 22.44 -57.65 17.09
N LYS A 525 22.44 -57.37 15.77
CA LYS A 525 22.19 -58.24 14.59
C LYS A 525 20.77 -58.62 14.17
N THR A 526 20.37 -57.98 13.07
CA THR A 526 19.94 -58.58 11.79
C THR A 526 19.96 -60.11 11.68
N ASP A 527 18.85 -60.71 11.22
CA ASP A 527 18.78 -61.34 9.88
C ASP A 527 17.30 -61.43 9.39
N THR A 528 17.03 -62.20 8.33
CA THR A 528 16.03 -61.85 7.31
C THR A 528 14.99 -62.96 7.03
N THR A 529 13.95 -62.60 6.26
CA THR A 529 13.11 -63.44 5.35
C THR A 529 11.80 -64.12 5.79
N LYS A 530 10.77 -63.81 4.97
CA LYS A 530 9.81 -64.72 4.28
C LYS A 530 8.45 -65.12 4.90
N THR A 531 7.42 -64.52 4.31
CA THR A 531 6.24 -65.16 3.65
C THR A 531 5.52 -66.34 4.31
N GLY A 532 4.23 -66.12 4.63
CA GLY A 532 3.20 -67.18 4.73
C GLY A 532 1.84 -66.61 4.32
N THR A 533 1.14 -67.25 3.38
CA THR A 533 -0.06 -66.70 2.73
C THR A 533 -1.31 -67.51 3.04
N ALA A 534 -2.44 -66.80 3.21
CA ALA A 534 -3.83 -67.27 3.12
C ALA A 534 -4.33 -68.34 4.12
N LYS A 535 -5.47 -68.04 4.77
CA LYS A 535 -6.76 -68.49 4.21
C LYS A 535 -7.96 -67.70 4.73
N THR A 536 -8.97 -67.61 3.87
CA THR A 536 -10.34 -67.19 4.18
C THR A 536 -11.06 -68.29 4.97
N ASP A 537 -12.02 -67.94 5.82
CA ASP A 537 -13.28 -68.67 5.87
C ASP A 537 -14.46 -67.77 6.30
N THR A 538 -15.67 -68.36 6.38
CA THR A 538 -16.95 -67.70 6.14
C THR A 538 -17.97 -68.11 7.21
N THR A 539 -18.91 -67.23 7.63
CA THR A 539 -20.38 -67.48 7.63
C THR A 539 -21.24 -66.47 8.42
N THR A 540 -22.41 -66.16 7.85
CA THR A 540 -23.76 -65.87 8.44
C THR A 540 -23.96 -64.99 9.70
N THR A 541 -24.80 -63.96 9.55
CA THR A 541 -25.67 -63.39 10.60
C THR A 541 -26.89 -64.30 10.88
N PRO A 542 -27.58 -64.17 12.04
CA PRO A 542 -28.95 -63.62 11.97
C PRO A 542 -29.50 -62.82 13.20
N LYS A 543 -30.13 -61.68 12.90
CA LYS A 543 -31.50 -61.24 13.36
C LYS A 543 -31.82 -60.94 14.86
N LYS A 544 -31.71 -59.64 15.19
CA LYS A 544 -32.75 -58.71 15.73
C LYS A 544 -33.56 -59.02 17.02
N THR A 545 -33.37 -58.11 18.00
CA THR A 545 -34.35 -57.50 18.94
C THR A 545 -33.86 -56.06 19.23
N THR A 546 -34.63 -55.03 19.62
CA THR A 546 -36.06 -54.90 20.02
C THR A 546 -36.68 -53.57 19.51
N HIS A 547 -37.91 -53.25 19.94
CA HIS A 547 -38.79 -52.12 19.58
C HIS A 547 -38.20 -50.69 19.58
N ASP A 548 -38.82 -49.80 18.76
CA ASP A 548 -39.51 -48.61 19.32
C ASP A 548 -40.56 -47.98 18.36
N LYS A 549 -41.48 -47.17 18.92
CA LYS A 549 -42.53 -46.33 18.26
C LYS A 549 -43.20 -45.44 19.35
N ALA A 550 -43.93 -44.33 19.15
CA ALA A 550 -44.52 -43.61 18.00
C ALA A 550 -44.86 -42.15 18.44
N ASP A 551 -45.42 -41.21 17.67
CA ASP A 551 -45.76 -41.05 16.24
C ASP A 551 -45.79 -39.53 15.90
N ALA A 552 -46.28 -39.13 14.72
CA ALA A 552 -46.39 -37.74 14.26
C ALA A 552 -47.35 -36.82 15.07
N GLY A 553 -47.18 -35.50 14.91
CA GLY A 553 -48.04 -34.45 15.49
C GLY A 553 -49.02 -33.83 14.48
N THR A 554 -49.66 -32.71 14.85
CA THR A 554 -50.65 -31.98 14.03
C THR A 554 -50.63 -30.48 14.37
N SER A 555 -51.09 -29.61 13.47
CA SER A 555 -51.14 -28.15 13.64
C SER A 555 -52.56 -27.57 13.55
N ASN A 556 -52.76 -26.39 14.16
CA ASN A 556 -53.08 -25.10 13.49
C ASN A 556 -54.18 -24.24 14.17
N SER A 557 -54.01 -22.90 14.13
CA SER A 557 -55.02 -21.81 14.34
C SER A 557 -55.73 -21.73 15.74
N ALA A 558 -55.94 -20.58 16.42
CA ALA A 558 -56.26 -19.23 15.92
C ALA A 558 -56.25 -18.10 17.02
N LYS A 559 -55.83 -16.88 16.61
CA LYS A 559 -56.38 -15.53 16.89
C LYS A 559 -56.36 -14.78 18.27
N ASP A 560 -56.02 -13.48 18.16
CA ASP A 560 -56.55 -12.24 18.81
C ASP A 560 -56.01 -11.61 20.15
N THR A 561 -55.54 -10.35 19.99
CA THR A 561 -55.70 -9.13 20.84
C THR A 561 -55.00 -8.89 22.20
N GLY A 562 -54.67 -7.60 22.45
CA GLY A 562 -54.25 -6.98 23.74
C GLY A 562 -52.72 -6.97 23.96
N ASP A 563 -51.95 -5.86 24.03
CA ASP A 563 -52.10 -4.43 24.42
C ASP A 563 -51.76 -4.08 25.89
N ALA A 564 -51.02 -2.96 26.04
CA ALA A 564 -50.67 -2.16 27.23
C ALA A 564 -50.12 -2.82 28.52
N GLY A 565 -49.20 -2.10 29.20
CA GLY A 565 -49.05 -2.25 30.67
C GLY A 565 -47.64 -2.12 31.27
N SER A 566 -47.39 -0.98 31.92
CA SER A 566 -46.46 -0.81 33.06
C SER A 566 -46.77 -1.80 34.21
N ASP A 567 -45.90 -2.09 35.18
CA ASP A 567 -45.11 -1.14 35.99
C ASP A 567 -43.96 -1.80 36.81
N LYS A 568 -43.31 -1.02 37.67
CA LYS A 568 -42.16 -1.34 38.53
C LYS A 568 -42.55 -2.14 39.80
N LYS A 569 -41.67 -3.06 40.26
CA LYS A 569 -40.85 -2.88 41.50
C LYS A 569 -40.07 -4.14 41.94
N ASN A 570 -39.03 -3.86 42.73
CA ASN A 570 -38.31 -4.63 43.78
C ASN A 570 -38.93 -6.00 44.20
N ALA A 571 -38.16 -6.99 44.66
CA ALA A 571 -37.05 -6.85 45.63
C ALA A 571 -36.10 -8.08 45.69
N ALA A 572 -35.13 -7.99 46.62
CA ALA A 572 -34.00 -8.89 46.91
C ALA A 572 -32.83 -8.77 45.93
#